data_AF-A0A356L335-F1
#
_entry.id   AF-A0A356L335-F1
#
_cell.length_a   1.000
_cell.length_b   1.000
_cell.length_c   1.000
_cell.angle_alpha   90.00
_cell.angle_beta   90.00
_cell.angle_gamma   90.00
#
_symmetry.space_group_name_H-M   'P 1'
#
loop_
_entity.id
_entity.type
_entity.pdbx_description
1 polymer ?
#
loop_
_entity_poly.entity_id
_entity_poly.type
_entity_poly.pdbx_seq_one_letter_code
_entity_poly.pdbx_strand_id
1 'polypeptide(L)'
;MLMDAKRFYDIINNENLPEPQLIGTLGEKTIHRLLKKYLEPDSAFHEIKVGSYFADICRDGEIVEIQTKQFNKLRDKLSVFLEDHRVKIVFPSFATKWLLWIDPQTGEVSKKRRSPAAGTAYRIFPELYRIKSFLNHPNLSFSILLLNMEEYRYLNGWSEDRKKGSVCQDRLPLSLVQEIVINSPADYIKLIPLGLDFVFTSKDFASAAKMTLKKAQLAVNVLCFVGAIIKTGKAGKMTLYEKTNSSGKIKDKEV
;
A
#
# COMPACT_ATOMS: atom_id res chain seq x y z
N MET A 1 -2.29 -11.31 -12.63
CA MET A 1 -2.10 -12.46 -11.73
C MET A 1 -3.37 -12.57 -10.90
N LEU A 2 -4.08 -13.71 -10.94
CA LEU A 2 -5.20 -13.93 -10.02
C LEU A 2 -4.62 -14.10 -8.61
N MET A 3 -5.29 -13.55 -7.60
CA MET A 3 -4.92 -13.70 -6.19
C MET A 3 -4.85 -15.19 -5.83
N ASP A 4 -3.65 -15.69 -5.50
CA ASP A 4 -3.44 -17.06 -5.02
C ASP A 4 -3.04 -17.05 -3.54
N ALA A 5 -4.04 -17.06 -2.68
CA ALA A 5 -3.85 -17.07 -1.23
C ALA A 5 -3.22 -18.39 -0.74
N LYS A 6 -3.46 -19.51 -1.44
CA LYS A 6 -2.91 -20.82 -1.08
C LYS A 6 -1.41 -20.85 -1.35
N ARG A 7 -0.98 -20.42 -2.53
CA ARG A 7 0.46 -20.30 -2.85
C ARG A 7 1.17 -19.34 -1.89
N PHE A 8 0.54 -18.24 -1.50
CA PHE A 8 1.15 -17.34 -0.52
C PHE A 8 1.34 -18.02 0.85
N TYR A 9 0.34 -18.78 1.30
CA TYR A 9 0.43 -19.58 2.53
C TYR A 9 1.53 -20.66 2.44
N ASP A 10 1.62 -21.36 1.31
CA ASP A 10 2.65 -22.38 1.10
C ASP A 10 4.06 -21.78 1.12
N ILE A 11 4.26 -20.58 0.54
CA ILE A 11 5.54 -19.87 0.61
C ILE A 11 5.91 -19.52 2.05
N ILE A 12 4.95 -19.04 2.85
CA ILE A 12 5.18 -18.70 4.26
C ILE A 12 5.63 -19.95 5.05
N ASN A 13 5.01 -21.10 4.81
CA ASN A 13 5.31 -22.34 5.55
C ASN A 13 6.59 -23.04 5.08
N ASN A 14 6.95 -22.90 3.80
CA ASN A 14 8.15 -23.51 3.24
C ASN A 14 9.41 -22.66 3.45
N GLU A 15 9.26 -21.42 3.89
CA GLU A 15 10.37 -20.57 4.28
C GLU A 15 10.79 -20.90 5.71
N ASN A 16 12.11 -21.05 5.94
CA ASN A 16 12.68 -21.07 7.27
C ASN A 16 12.58 -19.66 7.87
N LEU A 17 11.39 -19.30 8.33
CA LEU A 17 11.15 -18.05 9.02
C LEU A 17 12.02 -18.01 10.28
N PRO A 18 12.73 -16.91 10.54
CA PRO A 18 13.55 -16.80 11.73
C PRO A 18 12.70 -17.00 12.98
N GLU A 19 13.25 -17.66 13.98
CA GLU A 19 12.62 -17.72 15.30
C GLU A 19 12.27 -16.31 15.78
N PRO A 20 11.21 -16.12 16.60
CA PRO A 20 10.77 -14.81 17.04
C PRO A 20 11.88 -13.90 17.60
N GLN A 21 12.91 -14.49 18.21
CA GLN A 21 14.07 -13.82 18.78
C GLN A 21 15.08 -13.32 17.71
N LEU A 22 15.07 -13.92 16.52
CA LEU A 22 15.90 -13.58 15.36
C LEU A 22 15.16 -12.73 14.32
N ILE A 23 13.89 -12.40 14.55
CA ILE A 23 13.09 -11.60 13.62
C ILE A 23 13.70 -10.18 13.47
N GLY A 24 14.00 -9.82 12.22
CA GLY A 24 14.58 -8.53 11.84
C GLY A 24 16.11 -8.41 11.93
N THR A 25 16.84 -9.51 12.17
CA THR A 25 18.31 -9.57 12.01
C THR A 25 18.76 -9.64 10.54
N LEU A 26 17.81 -9.91 9.64
CA LEU A 26 18.01 -9.96 8.20
C LEU A 26 18.17 -8.54 7.63
N GLY A 27 19.08 -8.38 6.67
CA GLY A 27 19.28 -7.10 5.96
C GLY A 27 18.02 -6.64 5.21
N GLU A 28 17.22 -7.60 4.74
CA GLU A 28 15.93 -7.38 4.12
C GLU A 28 14.76 -7.71 5.08
N LYS A 29 13.71 -6.88 5.08
CA LYS A 29 12.52 -7.13 5.91
C LYS A 29 11.73 -8.34 5.40
N THR A 30 11.20 -9.14 6.33
CA THR A 30 10.52 -10.42 6.02
C THR A 30 9.36 -10.23 5.04
N ILE A 31 8.55 -9.19 5.23
CA ILE A 31 7.45 -8.86 4.30
C ILE A 31 7.94 -8.60 2.86
N HIS A 32 9.11 -7.99 2.68
CA HIS A 32 9.64 -7.69 1.37
C HIS A 32 10.13 -8.97 0.68
N ARG A 33 10.89 -9.81 1.40
CA ARG A 33 11.40 -11.09 0.89
C ARG A 33 10.27 -12.03 0.47
N LEU A 34 9.29 -12.23 1.35
CA LEU A 34 8.18 -13.15 1.07
C LEU A 34 7.32 -12.67 -0.10
N LEU A 35 7.11 -11.36 -0.22
CA LEU A 35 6.37 -10.80 -1.35
C LEU A 35 7.16 -10.86 -2.65
N LYS A 36 8.49 -10.66 -2.65
CA LYS A 36 9.32 -10.87 -3.84
C LYS A 36 9.13 -12.29 -4.37
N LYS A 37 9.31 -13.30 -3.51
CA LYS A 37 9.13 -14.72 -3.86
C LYS A 37 7.70 -15.07 -4.28
N TYR A 38 6.70 -14.44 -3.67
CA TYR A 38 5.30 -14.62 -4.07
C TYR A 38 5.05 -14.09 -5.49
N LEU A 39 5.54 -12.90 -5.79
CA LEU A 39 5.32 -12.22 -7.07
C LEU A 39 6.16 -12.82 -8.19
N GLU A 40 7.39 -13.23 -7.88
CA GLU A 40 8.33 -13.87 -8.82
C GLU A 40 9.13 -14.97 -8.07
N PRO A 41 8.85 -16.26 -8.30
CA PRO A 41 9.58 -17.36 -7.67
C PRO A 41 11.04 -17.48 -8.11
N ASP A 42 11.36 -17.07 -9.34
CA ASP A 42 12.70 -17.19 -9.88
C ASP A 42 13.55 -15.99 -9.44
N SER A 43 14.47 -16.25 -8.53
CA SER A 43 15.35 -15.23 -7.96
C SER A 43 16.32 -14.62 -8.98
N ALA A 44 16.49 -15.24 -10.16
CA ALA A 44 17.28 -14.65 -11.25
C ALA A 44 16.69 -13.32 -11.76
N PHE A 45 15.42 -13.02 -11.44
CA PHE A 45 14.74 -11.77 -11.78
C PHE A 45 14.61 -10.80 -10.60
N HIS A 46 15.23 -11.09 -9.46
CA HIS A 46 15.20 -10.21 -8.29
C HIS A 46 16.39 -9.26 -8.29
N GLU A 47 16.20 -8.06 -7.76
CA GLU A 47 17.27 -7.06 -7.55
C GLU A 47 18.03 -6.75 -8.85
N ILE A 48 17.29 -6.53 -9.94
CA ILE A 48 17.83 -6.29 -11.26
C ILE A 48 18.20 -4.82 -11.43
N LYS A 49 19.41 -4.57 -11.92
CA LYS A 49 19.87 -3.21 -12.23
C LYS A 49 19.18 -2.69 -13.49
N VAL A 50 18.49 -1.56 -13.36
CA VAL A 50 17.86 -0.82 -14.46
C VAL A 50 18.34 0.63 -14.38
N GLY A 51 19.13 1.04 -15.37
CA GLY A 51 19.85 2.32 -15.34
C GLY A 51 20.76 2.43 -14.12
N SER A 52 20.53 3.46 -13.31
CA SER A 52 21.27 3.74 -12.06
C SER A 52 20.65 3.13 -10.80
N TYR A 53 19.51 2.44 -10.91
CA TYR A 53 18.76 1.90 -9.78
C TYR A 53 18.64 0.37 -9.84
N PHE A 54 18.27 -0.22 -8.71
CA PHE A 54 17.90 -1.62 -8.60
C PHE A 54 16.39 -1.73 -8.42
N ALA A 55 15.76 -2.53 -9.27
CA ALA A 55 14.35 -2.92 -9.20
C ALA A 55 14.20 -4.17 -8.32
N ASP A 56 13.16 -4.22 -7.49
CA ASP A 56 12.95 -5.40 -6.63
C ASP A 56 12.72 -6.66 -7.47
N ILE A 57 11.94 -6.54 -8.55
CA ILE A 57 11.75 -7.57 -9.59
C ILE A 57 11.77 -6.88 -10.96
N CYS A 58 12.44 -7.48 -11.94
CA CYS A 58 12.35 -7.07 -13.34
C CYS A 58 12.32 -8.29 -14.26
N ARG A 59 11.26 -8.42 -15.06
CA ARG A 59 11.10 -9.53 -16.01
C ARG A 59 10.31 -9.07 -17.22
N ASP A 60 10.80 -9.38 -18.42
CA ASP A 60 10.09 -9.16 -19.69
C ASP A 60 9.55 -7.71 -19.85
N GLY A 61 10.36 -6.72 -19.45
CA GLY A 61 9.99 -5.30 -19.52
C GLY A 61 8.96 -4.83 -18.48
N GLU A 62 8.63 -5.67 -17.48
CA GLU A 62 7.80 -5.31 -16.32
C GLU A 62 8.67 -5.24 -15.06
N ILE A 63 8.62 -4.09 -14.39
CA ILE A 63 9.25 -3.83 -13.10
C ILE A 63 8.19 -3.89 -12.01
N VAL A 64 8.49 -4.58 -10.91
CA VAL A 64 7.68 -4.57 -9.70
C VAL A 64 8.50 -4.00 -8.54
N GLU A 65 7.93 -3.01 -7.85
CA GLU A 65 8.52 -2.38 -6.65
C GLU A 65 7.59 -2.60 -5.45
N ILE A 66 8.12 -3.19 -4.38
CA ILE A 66 7.36 -3.52 -3.17
C ILE A 66 7.61 -2.43 -2.12
N GLN A 67 6.61 -1.57 -1.91
CA GLN A 67 6.81 -0.35 -1.15
C GLN A 67 5.78 -0.20 -0.03
N THR A 68 6.25 -0.03 1.21
CA THR A 68 5.37 0.05 2.40
C THR A 68 5.16 1.48 2.91
N LYS A 69 6.04 2.41 2.52
CA LYS A 69 6.05 3.83 2.91
C LYS A 69 7.05 4.61 2.03
N GLN A 70 7.07 5.92 2.17
CA GLN A 70 8.08 6.82 1.59
C GLN A 70 8.11 6.80 0.05
N PHE A 71 6.95 6.80 -0.61
CA PHE A 71 6.89 6.86 -2.08
C PHE A 71 7.56 8.11 -2.67
N ASN A 72 7.80 9.16 -1.87
CA ASN A 72 8.60 10.29 -2.30
C ASN A 72 10.02 9.89 -2.73
N LYS A 73 10.60 8.82 -2.17
CA LYS A 73 11.91 8.28 -2.56
C LYS A 73 11.87 7.50 -3.88
N LEU A 74 10.68 7.14 -4.37
CA LEU A 74 10.50 6.48 -5.65
C LEU A 74 10.50 7.44 -6.82
N ARG A 75 10.42 8.76 -6.60
CA ARG A 75 10.23 9.71 -7.70
C ARG A 75 11.35 9.60 -8.74
N ASP A 76 12.60 9.56 -8.28
CA ASP A 76 13.76 9.48 -9.18
C ASP A 76 13.83 8.12 -9.89
N LYS A 77 13.54 7.03 -9.17
CA LYS A 77 13.40 5.69 -9.76
C LYS A 77 12.31 5.65 -10.84
N LEU A 78 11.13 6.18 -10.53
CA LEU A 78 9.97 6.19 -11.42
C LEU A 78 10.24 7.01 -12.67
N SER A 79 10.95 8.14 -12.56
CA SER A 79 11.35 8.92 -13.72
C SER A 79 12.20 8.12 -14.71
N VAL A 80 13.07 7.22 -14.23
CA VAL A 80 13.89 6.36 -15.09
C VAL A 80 13.11 5.13 -15.56
N PHE A 81 12.43 4.44 -14.66
CA PHE A 81 11.77 3.17 -14.98
C PHE A 81 10.61 3.33 -15.96
N LEU A 82 9.82 4.39 -15.82
CA LEU A 82 8.60 4.58 -16.62
C LEU A 82 8.88 4.96 -18.07
N GLU A 83 10.12 5.34 -18.43
CA GLU A 83 10.55 5.64 -19.80
C GLU A 83 10.37 4.41 -20.71
N ASP A 84 10.91 3.26 -20.27
CA ASP A 84 10.97 2.04 -21.10
C ASP A 84 10.25 0.82 -20.49
N HIS A 85 9.76 0.91 -19.24
CA HIS A 85 9.18 -0.23 -18.54
C HIS A 85 7.77 0.06 -18.03
N ARG A 86 6.98 -1.02 -17.97
CA ARG A 86 5.75 -1.03 -17.16
C ARG A 86 6.16 -1.21 -15.71
N VAL A 87 5.70 -0.33 -14.83
CA VAL A 87 6.02 -0.36 -13.40
C VAL A 87 4.76 -0.66 -12.61
N LYS A 88 4.84 -1.69 -11.77
CA LYS A 88 3.81 -2.03 -10.79
C LYS A 88 4.34 -1.76 -9.39
N ILE A 89 3.69 -0.85 -8.66
CA ILE A 89 3.98 -0.67 -7.24
C ILE A 89 3.05 -1.59 -6.43
N VAL A 90 3.65 -2.56 -5.75
CA VAL A 90 2.94 -3.41 -4.78
C VAL A 90 3.00 -2.72 -3.43
N PHE A 91 1.84 -2.40 -2.85
CA PHE A 91 1.70 -1.76 -1.55
C PHE A 91 1.14 -2.74 -0.52
N PRO A 92 1.98 -3.31 0.36
CA PRO A 92 1.51 -4.18 1.43
C PRO A 92 0.84 -3.36 2.53
N SER A 93 -0.45 -3.59 2.71
CA SER A 93 -1.26 -3.08 3.80
C SER A 93 -1.71 -4.22 4.71
N PHE A 94 -2.34 -3.90 5.84
CA PHE A 94 -2.86 -4.92 6.75
C PHE A 94 -4.39 -4.99 6.71
N ALA A 95 -4.92 -6.22 6.78
CA ALA A 95 -6.31 -6.52 7.10
C ALA A 95 -6.47 -6.65 8.62
N THR A 96 -5.77 -7.61 9.22
CA THR A 96 -5.60 -7.72 10.67
C THR A 96 -4.13 -7.70 11.02
N LYS A 97 -3.78 -6.96 12.07
CA LYS A 97 -2.42 -6.90 12.58
C LYS A 97 -2.39 -7.29 14.05
N TRP A 98 -1.47 -8.17 14.43
CA TRP A 98 -1.16 -8.44 15.83
C TRP A 98 0.18 -7.80 16.20
N LEU A 99 0.28 -7.33 17.44
CA LEU A 99 1.47 -6.71 18.00
C LEU A 99 2.15 -7.71 18.93
N LEU A 100 3.46 -7.84 18.75
CA LEU A 100 4.37 -8.53 19.66
C LEU A 100 5.48 -7.56 20.05
N TRP A 101 5.79 -7.52 21.34
CA TRP A 101 6.79 -6.63 21.91
C TRP A 101 8.04 -7.43 22.26
N ILE A 102 9.19 -6.93 21.83
CA ILE A 102 10.51 -7.51 22.09
C ILE A 102 11.17 -6.66 23.16
N ASP A 103 11.59 -7.28 24.27
CA ASP A 103 12.52 -6.64 25.19
C ASP A 103 13.92 -6.58 24.52
N PRO A 104 14.49 -5.39 24.29
CA PRO A 104 15.76 -5.26 23.58
C PRO A 104 16.97 -5.79 24.36
N GLN A 105 16.85 -6.02 25.68
CA GLN A 105 17.93 -6.54 26.53
C GLN A 105 17.92 -8.06 26.60
N THR A 106 16.74 -8.66 26.77
CA THR A 106 16.62 -10.11 26.96
C THR A 106 16.23 -10.87 25.70
N GLY A 107 15.67 -10.18 24.70
CA GLY A 107 15.09 -10.80 23.51
C GLY A 107 13.72 -11.46 23.75
N GLU A 108 13.17 -11.37 24.96
CA GLU A 108 11.87 -11.96 25.28
C GLU A 108 10.74 -11.31 24.47
N VAL A 109 9.83 -12.16 23.97
CA VAL A 109 8.70 -11.74 23.14
C VAL A 109 7.40 -11.85 23.92
N SER A 110 6.66 -10.76 24.00
CA SER A 110 5.36 -10.72 24.66
C SER A 110 4.31 -11.60 23.97
N LYS A 111 3.26 -11.98 24.69
CA LYS A 111 2.07 -12.60 24.10
C LYS A 111 1.48 -11.76 22.95
N LYS A 112 1.05 -12.46 21.90
CA LYS A 112 0.39 -11.89 20.73
C LYS A 112 -0.91 -11.16 21.12
N ARG A 113 -1.04 -9.88 20.75
CA ARG A 113 -2.27 -9.08 20.96
C ARG A 113 -2.77 -8.46 19.67
N ARG A 114 -4.07 -8.53 19.40
CA ARG A 114 -4.67 -7.86 18.23
C ARG A 114 -4.52 -6.33 18.34
N SER A 115 -4.07 -5.70 17.26
CA SER A 115 -3.99 -4.24 17.15
C SER A 115 -5.40 -3.64 17.05
N PRO A 116 -5.69 -2.50 17.72
CA PRO A 116 -6.95 -1.80 17.56
C PRO A 116 -7.06 -1.06 16.21
N ALA A 117 -5.96 -0.93 15.45
CA ALA A 117 -5.97 -0.24 14.18
C ALA A 117 -6.78 -1.03 13.15
N ALA A 118 -7.78 -0.39 12.54
CA ALA A 118 -8.54 -0.96 11.44
C ALA A 118 -7.64 -1.13 10.20
N GLY A 119 -7.61 -2.34 9.65
CA GLY A 119 -6.97 -2.62 8.37
C GLY A 119 -7.71 -1.98 7.22
N THR A 120 -6.99 -1.35 6.29
CA THR A 120 -7.61 -0.67 5.16
C THR A 120 -6.62 -0.40 4.02
N ALA A 121 -7.12 -0.47 2.79
CA ALA A 121 -6.41 -0.06 1.59
C ALA A 121 -6.11 1.45 1.56
N TYR A 122 -6.94 2.27 2.26
CA TYR A 122 -6.81 3.72 2.30
C TYR A 122 -5.50 4.23 2.92
N ARG A 123 -4.71 3.35 3.51
CA ARG A 123 -3.35 3.64 3.97
C ARG A 123 -2.41 4.06 2.83
N ILE A 124 -2.74 3.71 1.58
CA ILE A 124 -1.93 4.08 0.41
C ILE A 124 -2.06 5.57 0.06
N PHE A 125 -3.17 6.25 0.40
CA PHE A 125 -3.43 7.62 -0.08
C PHE A 125 -2.29 8.61 0.23
N PRO A 126 -1.76 8.70 1.46
CA PRO A 126 -0.61 9.56 1.77
C PRO A 126 0.60 9.31 0.88
N GLU A 127 0.81 8.06 0.46
CA GLU A 127 1.92 7.66 -0.41
C GLU A 127 1.61 8.02 -1.87
N LEU A 128 0.40 7.76 -2.36
CA LEU A 128 -0.04 8.21 -3.70
C LEU A 128 0.10 9.73 -3.87
N TYR A 129 -0.27 10.50 -2.86
CA TYR A 129 -0.13 11.96 -2.90
C TYR A 129 1.32 12.41 -3.06
N ARG A 130 2.30 11.65 -2.55
CA ARG A 130 3.73 11.97 -2.69
C ARG A 130 4.27 11.74 -4.10
N ILE A 131 3.62 10.91 -4.90
CA ILE A 131 3.96 10.64 -6.31
C ILE A 131 2.83 11.07 -7.24
N LYS A 132 2.01 12.03 -6.80
CA LYS A 132 0.78 12.43 -7.48
C LYS A 132 0.98 12.70 -8.98
N SER A 133 2.09 13.35 -9.35
CA SER A 133 2.43 13.67 -10.76
C SER A 133 2.57 12.45 -11.67
N PHE A 134 2.80 11.25 -11.13
CA PHE A 134 2.98 10.02 -11.92
C PHE A 134 1.69 9.20 -12.06
N LEU A 135 0.62 9.50 -11.31
CA LEU A 135 -0.53 8.59 -11.18
C LEU A 135 -1.34 8.42 -12.48
N ASN A 136 -1.19 9.32 -13.44
CA ASN A 136 -1.82 9.23 -14.77
C ASN A 136 -0.88 8.64 -15.84
N HIS A 137 0.33 8.20 -15.47
CA HIS A 137 1.26 7.61 -16.41
C HIS A 137 0.74 6.26 -16.91
N PRO A 138 0.69 6.00 -18.22
CA PRO A 138 0.10 4.77 -18.78
C PRO A 138 0.85 3.50 -18.37
N ASN A 139 2.15 3.62 -18.09
CA ASN A 139 3.00 2.51 -17.65
C ASN A 139 2.99 2.29 -16.13
N LEU A 140 2.23 3.06 -15.34
CA LEU A 140 2.22 2.91 -13.88
C LEU A 140 0.94 2.20 -13.40
N SER A 141 1.12 1.14 -12.61
CA SER A 141 0.03 0.39 -11.99
C SER A 141 0.30 0.13 -10.50
N PHE A 142 -0.73 -0.24 -9.75
CA PHE A 142 -0.64 -0.55 -8.33
C PHE A 142 -1.35 -1.87 -8.00
N SER A 143 -0.80 -2.58 -7.04
CA SER A 143 -1.49 -3.67 -6.35
C SER A 143 -1.44 -3.44 -4.83
N ILE A 144 -2.61 -3.33 -4.20
CA ILE A 144 -2.71 -3.16 -2.74
C ILE A 144 -3.04 -4.52 -2.15
N LEU A 145 -2.09 -5.08 -1.40
CA LEU A 145 -2.25 -6.38 -0.75
C LEU A 145 -2.68 -6.16 0.70
N LEU A 146 -3.88 -6.59 1.05
CA LEU A 146 -4.35 -6.61 2.44
C LEU A 146 -3.95 -7.94 3.08
N LEU A 147 -3.01 -7.87 4.01
CA LEU A 147 -2.43 -9.04 4.65
C LEU A 147 -2.86 -9.15 6.12
N ASN A 148 -3.11 -10.38 6.58
CA ASN A 148 -2.99 -10.67 8.01
C ASN A 148 -1.51 -10.71 8.36
N MET A 149 -1.08 -10.04 9.42
CA MET A 149 0.35 -9.96 9.76
C MET A 149 0.62 -9.79 11.25
N GLU A 150 1.78 -10.24 11.69
CA GLU A 150 2.38 -9.90 12.98
C GLU A 150 3.37 -8.75 12.81
N GLU A 151 3.34 -7.80 13.73
CA GLU A 151 4.30 -6.69 13.79
C GLU A 151 5.07 -6.76 15.09
N TYR A 152 6.38 -7.00 14.95
CA TYR A 152 7.33 -7.10 16.03
C TYR A 152 7.94 -5.73 16.29
N ARG A 153 7.87 -5.26 17.53
CA ARG A 153 8.33 -3.92 17.93
C ARG A 153 9.16 -4.00 19.19
N TYR A 154 10.18 -3.17 19.29
CA TYR A 154 10.97 -3.07 20.52
C TYR A 154 10.24 -2.29 21.61
N LEU A 155 10.42 -2.70 22.87
CA LEU A 155 10.06 -1.91 24.06
C LEU A 155 11.11 -0.80 24.29
N ASN A 156 11.23 0.10 23.31
CA ASN A 156 12.20 1.20 23.32
C ASN A 156 11.54 2.58 23.06
N GLY A 157 10.22 2.64 23.18
CA GLY A 157 9.46 3.88 23.09
C GLY A 157 9.69 4.81 24.28
N TRP A 158 9.33 6.07 24.12
CA TRP A 158 9.50 7.14 25.11
C TRP A 158 8.42 7.15 26.20
N SER A 159 7.34 6.36 26.07
CA SER A 159 6.32 6.25 27.13
C SER A 159 6.80 5.39 28.31
N GLU A 160 6.11 5.49 29.43
CA GLU A 160 6.39 4.69 30.64
C GLU A 160 6.38 3.18 30.37
N ASP A 161 5.42 2.69 29.58
CA ASP A 161 5.35 1.30 29.12
C ASP A 161 6.30 0.97 27.94
N ARG A 162 7.10 1.94 27.51
CA ARG A 162 8.05 1.89 26.39
C ARG A 162 7.44 1.55 25.02
N LYS A 163 6.13 1.77 24.82
CA LYS A 163 5.44 1.42 23.55
C LYS A 163 5.31 2.58 22.57
N LYS A 164 5.06 3.80 23.04
CA LYS A 164 4.87 4.98 22.16
C LYS A 164 6.20 5.41 21.54
N GLY A 165 6.20 5.60 20.22
CA GLY A 165 7.43 5.94 19.49
C GLY A 165 8.41 4.77 19.32
N SER A 166 8.02 3.55 19.73
CA SER A 166 8.84 2.35 19.54
C SER A 166 9.26 2.12 18.10
N VAL A 167 10.35 1.41 17.90
CA VAL A 167 10.81 0.98 16.57
C VAL A 167 10.08 -0.29 16.15
N CYS A 168 9.60 -0.30 14.91
CA CYS A 168 9.09 -1.51 14.25
C CYS A 168 10.29 -2.32 13.77
N GLN A 169 10.52 -3.48 14.36
CA GLN A 169 11.63 -4.34 14.01
C GLN A 169 11.34 -5.11 12.73
N ASP A 170 10.18 -5.76 12.65
CA ASP A 170 9.80 -6.50 11.45
C ASP A 170 8.28 -6.66 11.32
N ARG A 171 7.85 -7.10 10.14
CA ARG A 171 6.47 -7.53 9.86
C ARG A 171 6.50 -8.89 9.21
N LEU A 172 5.80 -9.83 9.84
CA LEU A 172 5.61 -11.19 9.34
C LEU A 172 4.19 -11.32 8.76
N PRO A 173 4.04 -11.39 7.42
CA PRO A 173 2.80 -11.80 6.79
C PRO A 173 2.39 -13.21 7.23
N LEU A 174 1.10 -13.39 7.50
CA LEU A 174 0.49 -14.67 7.86
C LEU A 174 -0.43 -15.19 6.75
N SER A 175 -1.15 -14.29 6.08
CA SER A 175 -1.99 -14.65 4.93
C SER A 175 -2.34 -13.44 4.07
N LEU A 176 -2.64 -13.68 2.80
CA LEU A 176 -3.19 -12.71 1.86
C LEU A 176 -4.72 -12.78 1.93
N VAL A 177 -5.36 -11.66 2.30
CA VAL A 177 -6.82 -11.57 2.48
C VAL A 177 -7.49 -11.02 1.24
N GLN A 178 -6.91 -9.99 0.63
CA GLN A 178 -7.48 -9.34 -0.54
C GLN A 178 -6.38 -8.63 -1.33
N GLU A 179 -6.52 -8.62 -2.65
CA GLU A 179 -5.76 -7.77 -3.56
C GLU A 179 -6.68 -6.76 -4.24
N ILE A 180 -6.27 -5.49 -4.27
CA ILE A 180 -6.94 -4.44 -5.07
C ILE A 180 -5.96 -3.99 -6.14
N VAL A 181 -6.27 -4.30 -7.40
CA VAL A 181 -5.46 -3.95 -8.57
C VAL A 181 -5.98 -2.67 -9.21
N ILE A 182 -5.07 -1.74 -9.47
CA ILE A 182 -5.28 -0.46 -10.18
C ILE A 182 -4.34 -0.45 -11.38
N ASN A 183 -4.86 -0.79 -12.57
CA ASN A 183 -4.08 -0.82 -13.80
C ASN A 183 -4.13 0.51 -14.57
N SER A 184 -5.11 1.36 -14.27
CA SER A 184 -5.31 2.64 -14.95
C SER A 184 -5.97 3.67 -14.03
N PRO A 185 -5.99 4.97 -14.41
CA PRO A 185 -6.71 6.01 -13.68
C PRO A 185 -8.19 5.67 -13.40
N ALA A 186 -8.85 4.97 -14.33
CA ALA A 186 -10.25 4.55 -14.16
C ALA A 186 -10.46 3.58 -12.98
N ASP A 187 -9.46 2.76 -12.65
CA ASP A 187 -9.55 1.78 -11.57
C ASP A 187 -9.51 2.41 -10.17
N TYR A 188 -9.14 3.69 -10.04
CA TYR A 188 -9.12 4.37 -8.74
C TYR A 188 -10.51 4.48 -8.09
N ILE A 189 -11.59 4.27 -8.86
CA ILE A 189 -12.96 4.13 -8.31
C ILE A 189 -13.05 2.99 -7.28
N LYS A 190 -12.19 1.96 -7.37
CA LYS A 190 -12.11 0.85 -6.41
C LYS A 190 -11.67 1.32 -5.01
N LEU A 191 -11.09 2.52 -4.90
CA LEU A 191 -10.70 3.16 -3.63
C LEU A 191 -11.76 4.14 -3.09
N ILE A 192 -12.93 4.22 -3.73
CA ILE A 192 -14.07 4.98 -3.20
C ILE A 192 -14.86 4.08 -2.25
N PRO A 193 -15.17 4.52 -1.01
CA PRO A 193 -15.92 3.70 -0.06
C PRO A 193 -17.26 3.21 -0.60
N LEU A 194 -17.52 1.92 -0.37
CA LEU A 194 -18.84 1.33 -0.60
C LEU A 194 -19.87 2.04 0.28
N GLY A 195 -21.03 2.38 -0.29
CA GLY A 195 -22.10 3.10 0.42
C GLY A 195 -21.89 4.61 0.56
N LEU A 196 -20.82 5.18 0.02
CA LEU A 196 -20.73 6.64 -0.13
C LEU A 196 -21.73 7.10 -1.20
N ASP A 197 -22.44 8.20 -0.96
CA ASP A 197 -23.38 8.76 -1.95
C ASP A 197 -22.69 9.22 -3.23
N PHE A 198 -23.47 9.38 -4.30
CA PHE A 198 -22.95 9.84 -5.60
C PHE A 198 -22.34 11.24 -5.51
N VAL A 199 -23.03 12.15 -4.82
CA VAL A 199 -22.56 13.49 -4.44
C VAL A 199 -22.14 13.45 -2.97
N PHE A 200 -20.95 13.93 -2.63
CA PHE A 200 -20.44 13.85 -1.26
C PHE A 200 -19.42 14.94 -0.94
N THR A 201 -19.14 15.15 0.35
CA THR A 201 -18.04 15.99 0.85
C THR A 201 -16.90 15.14 1.39
N SER A 202 -15.75 15.78 1.66
CA SER A 202 -14.64 15.09 2.35
C SER A 202 -14.99 14.59 3.77
N LYS A 203 -16.04 15.14 4.42
CA LYS A 203 -16.54 14.62 5.71
C LYS A 203 -17.27 13.29 5.53
N ASP A 204 -18.12 13.19 4.50
CA ASP A 204 -18.86 11.97 4.18
C ASP A 204 -17.89 10.85 3.79
N PHE A 205 -16.89 11.19 2.97
CA PHE A 205 -15.80 10.27 2.64
C PHE A 205 -15.05 9.81 3.90
N ALA A 206 -14.72 10.72 4.83
CA ALA A 206 -14.02 10.38 6.07
C ALA A 206 -14.83 9.41 6.94
N SER A 207 -16.14 9.64 7.04
CA SER A 207 -17.08 8.79 7.78
C SER A 207 -17.18 7.40 7.17
N ALA A 208 -17.50 7.32 5.87
CA ALA A 208 -17.65 6.06 5.14
C ALA A 208 -16.35 5.23 5.14
N ALA A 209 -15.20 5.90 5.04
CA ALA A 209 -13.90 5.26 5.03
C ALA A 209 -13.30 5.00 6.42
N LYS A 210 -13.99 5.42 7.50
CA LYS A 210 -13.53 5.34 8.89
C LYS A 210 -12.11 5.90 9.09
N MET A 211 -11.87 7.11 8.57
CA MET A 211 -10.59 7.79 8.67
C MET A 211 -10.72 9.24 9.13
N THR A 212 -9.62 9.86 9.53
CA THR A 212 -9.58 11.28 9.90
C THR A 212 -9.88 12.17 8.69
N LEU A 213 -10.52 13.32 8.90
CA LEU A 213 -10.80 14.31 7.84
C LEU A 213 -9.55 14.69 7.03
N LYS A 214 -8.39 14.90 7.67
CA LYS A 214 -7.13 15.22 6.99
C LYS A 214 -6.75 14.16 5.95
N LYS A 215 -6.92 12.87 6.27
CA LYS A 215 -6.64 11.77 5.35
C LYS A 215 -7.68 11.70 4.23
N ALA A 216 -8.95 11.97 4.55
CA ALA A 216 -10.01 12.00 3.54
C ALA A 216 -9.81 13.15 2.54
N GLN A 217 -9.40 14.33 3.00
CA GLN A 217 -9.05 15.46 2.14
C GLN A 217 -7.90 15.13 1.18
N LEU A 218 -6.90 14.40 1.67
CA LEU A 218 -5.81 13.91 0.85
C LEU A 218 -6.29 12.85 -0.16
N ALA A 219 -7.16 11.94 0.26
CA ALA A 219 -7.77 10.93 -0.60
C ALA A 219 -8.57 11.55 -1.74
N VAL A 220 -9.51 12.46 -1.46
CA VAL A 220 -10.29 13.14 -2.51
C VAL A 220 -9.41 14.00 -3.41
N ASN A 221 -8.29 14.53 -2.91
CA ASN A 221 -7.33 15.27 -3.73
C ASN A 221 -6.62 14.36 -4.76
N VAL A 222 -6.26 13.13 -4.35
CA VAL A 222 -5.71 12.11 -5.25
C VAL A 222 -6.76 11.65 -6.25
N LEU A 223 -7.94 11.25 -5.77
CA LEU A 223 -9.04 10.75 -6.61
C LEU A 223 -9.50 11.79 -7.65
N CYS A 224 -9.51 13.07 -7.27
CA CYS A 224 -9.85 14.16 -8.19
C CYS A 224 -8.79 14.35 -9.28
N PHE A 225 -7.52 14.15 -8.95
CA PHE A 225 -6.42 14.31 -9.92
C PHE A 225 -6.39 13.22 -10.98
N VAL A 226 -6.72 11.98 -10.59
CA VAL A 226 -6.82 10.85 -11.51
C VAL A 226 -8.17 10.79 -12.24
N GLY A 227 -9.07 11.76 -11.98
CA GLY A 227 -10.38 11.84 -12.64
C GLY A 227 -11.42 10.83 -12.16
N ALA A 228 -11.16 10.10 -11.06
CA ALA A 228 -12.14 9.16 -10.48
C ALA A 228 -13.34 9.88 -9.83
N ILE A 229 -13.13 11.13 -9.42
CA ILE A 229 -14.16 12.04 -8.91
C ILE A 229 -13.94 13.43 -9.47
N ILE A 230 -14.97 14.27 -9.51
CA ILE A 230 -14.89 15.66 -9.96
C ILE A 230 -15.39 16.61 -8.87
N LYS A 231 -14.93 17.87 -8.89
CA LYS A 231 -15.46 18.93 -8.01
C LYS A 231 -16.65 19.58 -8.71
N THR A 232 -17.80 19.62 -8.04
CA THR A 232 -19.05 20.12 -8.65
C THR A 232 -19.63 21.35 -7.95
N GLY A 233 -19.16 21.68 -6.75
CA GLY A 233 -19.60 22.90 -6.08
C GLY A 233 -19.18 22.99 -4.61
N LYS A 234 -20.02 23.64 -3.82
CA LYS A 234 -19.83 23.80 -2.37
C LYS A 234 -21.13 23.54 -1.60
N ALA A 235 -21.00 22.90 -0.44
CA ALA A 235 -22.02 22.82 0.59
C ALA A 235 -21.51 23.61 1.81
N GLY A 236 -21.95 24.86 1.94
CA GLY A 236 -21.37 25.81 2.88
C GLY A 236 -19.87 26.04 2.60
N LYS A 237 -19.02 25.76 3.60
CA LYS A 237 -17.54 25.88 3.47
C LYS A 237 -16.87 24.65 2.85
N MET A 238 -17.61 23.55 2.64
CA MET A 238 -17.07 22.29 2.16
C MET A 238 -17.18 22.20 0.64
N THR A 239 -16.17 21.65 -0.04
CA THR A 239 -16.25 21.28 -1.45
C THR A 239 -17.14 20.05 -1.63
N LEU A 240 -18.03 20.09 -2.62
CA LEU A 240 -18.81 18.95 -3.11
C LEU A 240 -18.04 18.25 -4.24
N TYR A 241 -18.08 16.93 -4.18
CA TYR A 241 -17.51 16.03 -5.16
C TYR A 241 -18.58 15.11 -5.70
N GLU A 242 -18.41 14.68 -6.95
CA GLU A 242 -19.22 13.65 -7.60
C GLU A 242 -18.34 12.52 -8.10
N LYS A 243 -18.86 11.29 -8.02
CA LYS A 243 -18.21 10.13 -8.65
C LYS A 243 -18.29 10.27 -10.16
N THR A 244 -17.21 9.97 -10.87
CA THR A 244 -17.26 9.89 -12.33
C THR A 244 -18.08 8.65 -12.72
N ASN A 245 -19.13 8.83 -13.52
CA ASN A 245 -19.88 7.70 -14.06
C ASN A 245 -18.95 6.82 -14.90
N SER A 246 -18.93 5.51 -14.66
CA SER A 246 -18.24 4.54 -15.52
C SER A 246 -18.88 4.41 -16.92
N SER A 247 -19.90 5.22 -17.22
CA SER A 247 -20.60 5.32 -18.50
C SER A 247 -20.48 6.74 -19.06
N GLY A 248 -19.38 7.02 -19.76
CA GLY A 248 -19.15 8.32 -20.38
C GLY A 248 -18.29 8.21 -21.62
N LYS A 249 -18.92 7.88 -22.76
CA LYS A 249 -18.46 8.38 -24.06
C LYS A 249 -18.23 9.88 -23.92
N ILE A 250 -17.04 10.31 -24.34
CA ILE A 250 -16.68 11.70 -24.52
C ILE A 250 -17.79 12.33 -25.39
N LYS A 251 -18.58 13.24 -24.81
CA LYS A 251 -19.28 14.23 -25.62
C LYS A 251 -18.23 15.31 -25.89
N ASP A 252 -17.64 15.24 -27.07
CA ASP A 252 -16.92 16.37 -27.63
C ASP A 252 -17.86 17.58 -27.59
N LYS A 253 -17.41 18.61 -26.89
CA LYS A 253 -17.86 19.98 -27.13
C LYS A 253 -16.96 20.50 -28.25
N GLU A 254 -17.39 20.34 -29.48
CA GLU A 254 -16.95 21.23 -30.54
C GLU A 254 -17.89 22.45 -30.57
N VAL A 255 -17.24 23.61 -30.50
CA VAL A 255 -17.73 24.92 -30.94
C VAL A 255 -17.40 25.02 -32.42
#